data_AF-A0A8T4Q2B9-F1
#
_entry.id   AF-A0A8T4Q2B9-F1
#
_cell.length_a   1.000
_cell.length_b   1.000
_cell.length_c   1.000
_cell.angle_alpha   90.00
_cell.angle_beta   90.00
_cell.angle_gamma   90.00
#
_symmetry.space_group_name_H-M   'P 1'
#
loop_
_entity.id
_entity.type
_entity.pdbx_description
1 polymer ?
#
loop_
_entity_poly.entity_id
_entity_poly.type
_entity_poly.pdbx_seq_one_letter_code
_entity_poly.pdbx_strand_id
1 'polypeptide(L)' 'ANLGYRNSVRDMLNDFEAKYPGTKHSIVDSFIQIIPMLKESFKEVKTLNTCKICQEPTSKEICQACSYKEELN' A
#
# COMPACT_ATOMS: atom_id res chain seq x y z
N ALA A 1 15.96 -14.84 14.65
CA ALA A 1 15.11 -13.63 14.70
C ALA A 1 14.04 -13.75 13.64
N ASN A 2 12.76 -13.59 13.98
CA ASN A 2 11.66 -13.64 13.03
C ASN A 2 11.71 -12.35 12.19
N LEU A 3 12.55 -12.34 11.16
CA LEU A 3 12.71 -11.21 10.26
C LEU A 3 11.44 -11.14 9.41
N GLY A 4 10.47 -10.36 9.86
CA GLY A 4 9.27 -10.10 9.06
C GLY A 4 9.67 -9.61 7.67
N TYR A 5 8.90 -9.97 6.64
CA TYR A 5 9.21 -9.69 5.23
C TYR A 5 9.67 -8.24 4.97
N ARG A 6 9.07 -7.26 5.66
CA ARG A 6 9.45 -5.85 5.60
C ARG A 6 10.90 -5.58 6.01
N ASN A 7 11.41 -6.30 7.00
CA ASN A 7 12.80 -6.18 7.44
C ASN A 7 13.76 -6.70 6.38
N SER A 8 13.50 -7.89 5.82
CA SER A 8 14.31 -8.45 4.74
C SER A 8 14.37 -7.54 3.51
N VAL A 9 13.23 -6.93 3.12
CA VAL A 9 13.19 -5.95 2.03
C VAL A 9 13.97 -4.68 2.38
N ARG A 10 13.88 -4.18 3.63
CA ARG A 10 14.64 -3.00 4.07
C ARG A 10 16.14 -3.25 4.01
N ASP A 11 16.58 -4.41 4.48
CA ASP A 11 18.00 -4.75 4.54
C ASP A 11 18.55 -4.87 3.12
N MET A 12 17.84 -5.53 2.22
CA MET A 12 18.15 -5.56 0.79
C MET A 12 18.28 -4.13 0.20
N LEU A 13 17.31 -3.25 0.46
CA LEU A 13 17.35 -1.86 -0.03
C LEU A 13 18.53 -1.06 0.56
N ASN A 14 18.89 -1.33 1.82
CA ASN A 14 20.05 -0.70 2.46
C ASN A 14 21.36 -1.16 1.83
N ASP A 15 21.50 -2.45 1.53
CA ASP A 15 22.68 -3.02 0.87
C ASP A 15 22.87 -2.42 -0.53
N PHE A 16 21.78 -2.27 -1.30
CA PHE A 16 21.84 -1.63 -2.60
C PHE A 16 22.19 -0.14 -2.51
N GLU A 17 21.65 0.59 -1.54
CA GLU A 17 21.98 2.00 -1.34
C GLU A 17 23.46 2.19 -0.96
N ALA A 18 24.00 1.32 -0.10
CA ALA A 18 25.41 1.36 0.30
C ALA A 18 26.35 1.08 -0.89
N LYS A 19 25.95 0.19 -1.81
CA LYS A 19 26.73 -0.15 -3.00
C LYS A 19 26.56 0.86 -4.14
N TYR A 20 25.37 1.43 -4.27
CA TYR A 20 24.97 2.34 -5.34
C TYR A 20 24.15 3.50 -4.75
N PRO A 21 24.82 4.59 -4.32
CA PRO A 21 24.14 5.75 -3.75
C PRO A 21 23.06 6.30 -4.69
N GLY A 22 21.88 6.56 -4.15
CA GLY A 22 20.71 7.03 -4.89
C GLY A 22 19.74 5.92 -5.32
N THR A 23 20.03 4.63 -5.08
CA THR A 23 19.12 3.53 -5.48
C THR A 23 17.71 3.70 -4.91
N LYS A 24 17.58 4.04 -3.62
CA LYS A 24 16.27 4.26 -2.99
C LYS A 24 15.53 5.42 -3.63
N HIS A 25 16.23 6.51 -3.96
CA HIS A 25 15.64 7.64 -4.68
C HIS A 25 15.19 7.20 -6.06
N SER A 26 16.04 6.54 -6.85
CA SER A 26 15.71 6.12 -8.21
C SER A 26 14.50 5.19 -8.26
N ILE A 27 14.34 4.30 -7.27
CA ILE A 27 13.15 3.44 -7.14
C ILE A 27 11.89 4.28 -6.92
N VAL A 28 11.92 5.23 -5.97
CA VAL A 28 10.77 6.09 -5.67
C VAL A 28 10.43 7.00 -6.85
N ASP A 29 11.45 7.59 -7.49
CA ASP A 29 11.28 8.47 -8.63
C ASP A 29 10.67 7.73 -9.83
N SER A 30 11.22 6.55 -10.16
CA SER A 30 10.65 5.67 -11.19
C SER A 30 9.20 5.30 -10.87
N PHE A 31 8.88 5.02 -9.60
CA PHE A 31 7.50 4.75 -9.17
C PHE A 31 6.59 5.97 -9.40
N ILE A 32 7.03 7.17 -9.05
CA ILE A 32 6.28 8.41 -9.29
C ILE A 32 6.01 8.62 -10.78
N GLN A 33 7.01 8.36 -11.64
CA GLN A 33 6.88 8.50 -13.09
C GLN A 33 5.84 7.52 -13.68
N ILE A 34 5.67 6.32 -13.12
CA ILE A 34 4.68 5.34 -13.62
C ILE A 34 3.27 5.53 -13.06
N ILE A 35 3.09 6.28 -11.95
CA ILE A 35 1.77 6.51 -11.32
C ILE A 35 0.70 6.97 -12.33
N PRO A 36 0.95 7.95 -13.23
CA PRO A 36 -0.06 8.40 -14.18
C PRO A 36 -0.55 7.28 -15.10
N MET A 37 0.36 6.44 -15.60
CA MET A 37 0.02 5.31 -16.47
C MET A 37 -0.79 4.25 -15.73
N LEU A 38 -0.43 3.97 -14.47
CA LEU A 38 -1.18 3.05 -13.62
C LEU A 38 -2.59 3.57 -13.35
N LYS A 39 -2.74 4.87 -13.02
CA LYS A 39 -4.04 5.50 -12.81
C LYS A 39 -4.95 5.41 -14.04
N GLU A 40 -4.39 5.58 -15.24
CA GLU A 40 -5.16 5.44 -16.48
C GLU A 40 -5.53 3.97 -16.75
N SER A 41 -4.63 3.04 -16.46
CA SER A 41 -4.85 1.61 -16.67
C SER A 41 -5.88 1.01 -15.70
N PHE A 42 -5.99 1.56 -14.49
CA PHE A 42 -6.92 1.12 -13.44
C PHE A 42 -8.04 2.12 -13.17
N LYS A 43 -8.45 2.87 -14.21
CA LYS A 43 -9.42 3.97 -14.14
C LYS A 43 -10.86 3.53 -13.86
N GLU A 44 -11.12 2.25 -13.59
CA GLU A 44 -12.45 1.82 -13.13
C GLU A 44 -12.79 2.54 -11.83
N VAL A 45 -13.58 3.62 -11.95
CA VAL A 45 -14.12 4.36 -10.82
C VAL A 45 -15.16 3.46 -10.17
N LYS A 46 -14.73 2.59 -9.27
CA LYS A 46 -15.62 2.09 -8.23
C LYS A 46 -15.91 3.30 -7.35
N THR A 47 -17.11 3.85 -7.47
CA THR A 47 -17.65 4.77 -6.47
C THR A 47 -17.45 4.12 -5.11
N LEU A 48 -16.69 4.78 -4.22
CA LEU A 48 -16.52 4.28 -2.87
C LEU A 48 -17.88 4.29 -2.19
N ASN A 49 -18.21 3.18 -1.54
CA ASN A 49 -19.35 3.09 -0.64
C ASN A 49 -18.99 3.77 0.69
N THR A 50 -20.01 3.88 1.53
CA THR A 50 -19.87 4.34 2.90
C THR A 50 -20.15 3.17 3.85
N CYS A 51 -19.29 2.98 4.85
CA CYS A 51 -19.42 1.89 5.81
C CYS A 51 -20.71 2.05 6.63
N LYS A 52 -21.57 1.02 6.67
CA LYS A 52 -22.85 1.07 7.43
C LYS A 52 -22.68 1.27 8.94
N ILE A 53 -21.48 1.03 9.51
CA ILE A 53 -21.20 1.10 10.95
C ILE A 53 -20.51 2.42 11.33
N CYS A 54 -19.35 2.72 10.73
CA CYS A 54 -18.55 3.91 11.08
C CYS A 54 -18.73 5.10 10.13
N GLN A 55 -19.46 4.93 9.03
CA GLN A 55 -19.68 5.95 8.00
C GLN A 55 -18.41 6.44 7.26
N GLU A 56 -17.31 5.68 7.31
CA GLU A 56 -16.09 5.99 6.55
C GLU A 56 -16.11 5.39 5.13
N PRO A 57 -15.31 5.94 4.18
CA PRO A 57 -15.22 5.41 2.82
C PRO A 57 -14.72 3.97 2.76
N THR A 58 -15.34 3.13 1.94
CA THR A 58 -14.94 1.74 1.77
C THR A 58 -15.32 1.20 0.40
N SER A 59 -14.62 0.16 -0.08
CA SER A 59 -15.00 -0.58 -1.28
C SER A 59 -16.06 -1.66 -1.03
N LYS A 60 -16.48 -1.86 0.22
CA LYS A 60 -17.45 -2.88 0.67
C LYS A 60 -18.65 -2.21 1.35
N GLU A 61 -19.60 -2.98 1.90
CA GLU A 61 -20.69 -2.40 2.73
C GLU A 61 -20.24 -2.08 4.17
N ILE A 62 -19.31 -2.87 4.70
CA ILE A 62 -18.70 -2.70 6.02
C ILE A 62 -17.19 -2.62 5.82
N CYS A 63 -16.52 -1.63 6.41
CA CYS A 63 -15.08 -1.47 6.29
C CYS A 63 -14.35 -2.63 6.99
N GLN A 64 -13.14 -2.96 6.52
CA GLN A 64 -12.36 -4.06 7.11
C GLN A 64 -12.09 -3.86 8.60
N ALA A 65 -11.90 -2.61 9.04
CA ALA A 65 -11.71 -2.30 10.46
C ALA A 65 -12.94 -2.68 11.31
N CYS A 66 -14.16 -2.42 10.84
CA CYS A 66 -15.39 -2.82 11.52
C CYS A 66 -15.61 -4.34 11.48
N SER A 67 -15.37 -4.99 10.33
CA SER A 67 -15.47 -6.46 10.23
C SER A 67 -14.56 -7.16 11.23
N TYR A 68 -13.30 -6.73 11.38
CA TYR A 68 -12.40 -7.31 12.37
C TYR A 68 -12.85 -7.07 13.81
N LYS A 69 -13.46 -5.92 14.11
CA LYS A 69 -14.02 -5.67 15.44
C LYS A 69 -15.17 -6.63 15.77
N GLU A 70 -15.99 -6.99 14.78
CA GLU A 70 -17.06 -7.98 14.98
C GLU A 70 -16.50 -9.39 15.20
N GLU A 71 -15.44 -9.78 14.48
CA GLU A 71 -14.79 -11.10 14.62
C GLU A 71 -14.02 -11.30 15.94
N LEU A 72 -13.59 -10.21 16.57
CA LEU A 72 -12.82 -10.23 17.83
C LEU A 72 -13.71 -10.21 19.09
N ASN A 73 -15.01 -10.04 18.93
CA ASN A 73 -16.00 -10.11 20.02
C ASN A 73 -16.63 -11.51 20.10
#